data_AF-A0A7V9Q9A2-F1
#
_entry.id   AF-A0A7V9Q9A2-F1
#
_cell.length_a   1.000
_cell.length_b   1.000
_cell.length_c   1.000
_cell.angle_alpha   90.00
_cell.angle_beta   90.00
_cell.angle_gamma   90.00
#
_symmetry.space_group_name_H-M   'P 1'
#
loop_
_entity.id
_entity.type
_entity.pdbx_description
1 polymer ?
#
loop_
_entity_poly.entity_id
_entity_poly.type
_entity_poly.pdbx_seq_one_letter_code
_entity_poly.pdbx_strand_id
1 'polypeptide(L)'
;MVRWARWIGLAAIVLLVGLFAYLNGGERVTLYLGFATLYRISLVGLVFVAFLVGMTLMFIVGVEHDLRVRRLLREYSSREGASYTYSHPELPPGPEP
;
A
#
# COMPACT_ATOMS: atom_id res chain seq x y z
N MET A 1 19.92 10.09 -13.62
CA MET A 1 18.84 11.09 -13.82
C MET A 1 17.57 10.79 -13.02
N VAL A 2 17.07 9.55 -12.98
CA VAL A 2 15.80 9.16 -12.31
C VAL A 2 15.73 9.46 -10.79
N ARG A 3 16.87 9.37 -10.08
CA ARG A 3 16.92 9.67 -8.63
C ARG A 3 16.58 11.13 -8.30
N TRP A 4 17.01 12.07 -9.13
CA TRP A 4 16.75 13.50 -8.92
C TRP A 4 15.31 13.87 -9.27
N ALA A 5 14.75 13.27 -10.33
CA ALA A 5 13.34 13.42 -10.67
C ALA A 5 12.41 13.00 -9.52
N ARG A 6 12.76 11.93 -8.79
CA ARG A 6 11.99 11.50 -7.60
C ARG A 6 11.98 12.56 -6.51
N TRP A 7 13.13 13.17 -6.20
CA TRP A 7 13.21 14.23 -5.18
C TRP A 7 12.46 15.49 -5.60
N ILE A 8 12.56 15.88 -6.87
CA ILE A 8 11.82 17.02 -7.42
C ILE A 8 10.31 16.76 -7.33
N GLY A 9 9.86 15.57 -7.74
CA GLY A 9 8.45 15.19 -7.62
C GLY A 9 7.96 15.21 -6.18
N LEU A 10 8.77 14.68 -5.25
CA LEU A 10 8.44 14.69 -3.82
C LEU A 10 8.36 16.12 -3.26
N ALA A 11 9.34 16.98 -3.60
CA ALA A 11 9.35 18.37 -3.20
C ALA A 11 8.13 19.14 -3.76
N ALA A 12 7.77 18.89 -5.02
CA ALA A 12 6.60 19.50 -5.66
C ALA A 12 5.30 19.10 -4.94
N ILE A 13 5.14 17.82 -4.58
CA ILE A 13 3.98 17.33 -3.84
C ILE A 13 3.93 17.98 -2.44
N VAL A 14 5.05 17.99 -1.72
CA VAL A 14 5.11 18.59 -0.38
C VAL A 14 4.76 20.09 -0.43
N LEU A 15 5.28 20.81 -1.43
CA LEU A 15 4.99 22.23 -1.62
C LEU A 15 3.51 22.46 -1.95
N LEU A 16 2.92 21.64 -2.83
CA LEU A 16 1.52 21.75 -3.20
C LEU A 16 0.59 21.45 -2.01
N VAL A 17 0.88 20.41 -1.25
CA VAL A 17 0.11 20.05 -0.04
C VAL A 17 0.27 21.11 1.04
N GLY A 18 1.49 21.64 1.23
CA GLY A 18 1.75 22.72 2.18
C GLY A 18 1.00 24.00 1.80
N LEU A 19 1.00 24.37 0.52
CA LEU A 19 0.25 25.52 0.00
C LEU A 19 -1.25 25.34 0.19
N PHE A 20 -1.79 24.16 -0.13
CA PHE A 20 -3.19 23.83 0.13
C PHE A 20 -3.53 23.97 1.61
N ALA A 21 -2.71 23.41 2.51
CA ALA A 21 -2.94 23.48 3.95
C ALA A 21 -2.87 24.93 4.47
N TYR A 22 -1.96 25.75 3.94
CA TYR A 22 -1.86 27.16 4.29
C TYR A 22 -3.12 27.94 3.87
N LEU A 23 -3.58 27.74 2.63
CA LEU A 23 -4.76 28.42 2.09
C LEU A 23 -6.06 28.01 2.79
N ASN A 24 -6.16 26.74 3.21
CA ASN A 24 -7.38 26.15 3.76
C ASN A 24 -7.33 25.98 5.29
N GLY A 25 -6.28 26.48 5.98
CA GLY A 25 -6.05 26.20 7.39
C GLY A 25 -7.15 26.67 8.33
N GLY A 26 -7.83 27.77 7.98
CA GLY A 26 -8.98 28.30 8.71
C GLY A 26 -10.32 27.71 8.29
N GLU A 27 -10.35 26.92 7.21
CA GLU A 27 -11.59 26.45 6.60
C GLU A 27 -12.20 25.31 7.41
N ARG A 28 -13.51 25.43 7.67
CA ARG A 28 -14.27 24.46 8.45
C ARG A 28 -15.46 24.00 7.65
N VAL A 29 -15.62 22.69 7.55
CA VAL A 29 -16.68 22.05 6.77
C VAL A 29 -17.59 21.23 7.67
N THR A 30 -18.82 21.04 7.22
CA THR A 30 -19.76 20.09 7.82
C THR A 30 -19.75 18.84 6.97
N LEU A 31 -19.41 17.70 7.58
CA LEU A 31 -19.31 16.42 6.89
C LEU A 31 -20.51 15.55 7.23
N TYR A 32 -21.21 15.07 6.20
CA TYR A 32 -22.33 14.16 6.31
C TYR A 32 -21.87 12.76 5.86
N LEU A 33 -21.74 11.83 6.80
CA LEU A 33 -21.34 10.44 6.53
C LEU A 33 -22.53 9.51 6.25
N GLY A 34 -23.76 10.05 6.19
CA GLY A 34 -25.00 9.29 6.06
C GLY A 34 -25.53 8.71 7.38
N PHE A 35 -24.64 8.25 8.27
CA PHE A 35 -25.00 7.77 9.62
C PHE A 35 -24.58 8.73 10.75
N ALA A 36 -23.73 9.71 10.44
CA ALA A 36 -23.25 10.71 11.38
C ALA A 36 -23.00 12.05 10.67
N THR A 37 -23.14 13.15 11.42
CA THR A 37 -22.81 14.49 10.95
C THR A 37 -21.77 15.10 11.85
N LEU A 38 -20.63 15.48 11.25
CA LEU A 38 -19.54 16.13 11.93
C LEU A 38 -19.56 17.62 11.57
N TYR A 39 -19.87 18.45 12.54
CA TYR A 39 -19.99 19.89 12.34
C TYR A 39 -18.65 20.59 12.52
N ARG A 40 -18.37 21.55 11.62
CA ARG A 40 -17.30 22.54 11.78
C ARG A 40 -15.89 21.95 11.94
N ILE A 41 -15.65 20.80 11.32
CA ILE A 41 -14.35 20.14 11.34
C ILE A 41 -13.38 20.85 10.40
N SER A 42 -12.10 20.91 10.77
CA SER A 42 -11.05 21.48 9.92
C SER A 42 -10.97 20.71 8.61
N LEU A 43 -11.04 21.41 7.47
CA LEU A 43 -10.92 20.79 6.16
C LEU A 43 -9.56 20.10 5.99
N VAL A 44 -8.48 20.78 6.39
CA VAL A 44 -7.12 20.24 6.34
C VAL A 44 -7.00 19.00 7.22
N GLY A 45 -7.51 19.06 8.45
CA GLY A 45 -7.51 17.91 9.37
C GLY A 45 -8.31 16.73 8.80
N LEU A 46 -9.46 17.00 8.20
CA LEU A 46 -10.29 15.98 7.56
C LEU A 46 -9.55 15.28 6.41
N VAL A 47 -8.99 16.06 5.47
CA VAL A 47 -8.25 15.52 4.32
C VAL A 47 -7.05 14.69 4.79
N PHE A 48 -6.33 15.18 5.80
CA PHE A 48 -5.20 14.45 6.38
C PHE A 48 -5.62 13.09 6.97
N VAL A 49 -6.68 13.06 7.80
CA VAL A 49 -7.18 11.81 8.39
C VAL A 49 -7.68 10.86 7.31
N ALA A 50 -8.43 11.34 6.33
CA ALA A 50 -8.91 10.51 5.22
C ALA A 50 -7.75 9.90 4.42
N PHE A 51 -6.72 10.70 4.12
CA PHE A 51 -5.52 10.23 3.44
C PHE A 51 -4.76 9.19 4.27
N LEU A 52 -4.57 9.44 5.57
CA LEU A 52 -3.89 8.51 6.47
C LEU A 52 -4.63 7.17 6.60
N VAL A 53 -5.95 7.21 6.73
CA VAL A 53 -6.80 6.01 6.76
C VAL A 53 -6.69 5.26 5.43
N GLY A 54 -6.77 5.96 4.29
CA GLY A 54 -6.62 5.35 2.98
C GLY A 54 -5.27 4.65 2.78
N MET A 55 -4.17 5.31 3.15
CA MET A 55 -2.83 4.70 3.11
C MET A 55 -2.72 3.48 4.00
N THR A 56 -3.25 3.57 5.23
CA THR A 56 -3.21 2.46 6.19
C THR A 56 -4.00 1.25 5.68
N LEU A 57 -5.19 1.50 5.13
CA LEU A 57 -6.02 0.44 4.56
C LEU A 57 -5.34 -0.22 3.36
N MET A 58 -4.80 0.58 2.43
CA MET A 58 -4.04 0.06 1.30
C MET A 58 -2.83 -0.76 1.75
N PHE A 59 -2.12 -0.32 2.79
CA PHE A 59 -0.99 -1.06 3.34
C PHE A 59 -1.42 -2.40 3.93
N ILE A 60 -2.46 -2.44 4.77
CA ILE A 60 -2.96 -3.67 5.39
C ILE A 60 -3.42 -4.66 4.31
N VAL A 61 -4.25 -4.20 3.37
CA VAL A 61 -4.75 -5.04 2.26
C VAL A 61 -3.60 -5.53 1.39
N GLY A 62 -2.63 -4.67 1.09
CA GLY A 62 -1.45 -5.02 0.31
C GLY A 62 -0.58 -6.08 0.98
N VAL A 63 -0.36 -5.98 2.29
CA VAL A 63 0.40 -6.97 3.07
C VAL A 63 -0.31 -8.32 3.08
N GLU A 64 -1.62 -8.35 3.33
CA GLU A 64 -2.38 -9.61 3.31
C GLU A 64 -2.31 -10.28 1.93
N HIS A 65 -2.50 -9.48 0.87
CA HIS A 65 -2.41 -9.96 -0.50
C HIS A 65 -1.02 -10.51 -0.82
N ASP A 66 0.05 -9.79 -0.48
CA ASP A 66 1.44 -10.24 -0.70
C ASP A 66 1.74 -11.54 0.03
N LEU A 67 1.32 -11.69 1.28
CA LEU A 67 1.49 -12.93 2.05
C LEU A 67 0.72 -14.10 1.42
N ARG A 68 -0.50 -13.87 0.94
CA ARG A 68 -1.31 -14.90 0.26
C ARG A 68 -0.63 -15.35 -1.02
N VAL A 69 -0.17 -14.40 -1.85
CA VAL A 69 0.55 -14.70 -3.10
C VAL A 69 1.83 -15.49 -2.82
N ARG A 70 2.60 -15.10 -1.80
CA ARG A 70 3.82 -15.84 -1.41
C ARG A 70 3.54 -17.27 -0.97
N ARG A 71 2.44 -17.52 -0.25
CA ARG A 71 2.03 -18.88 0.14
C ARG A 71 1.67 -19.72 -1.09
N LEU A 72 0.85 -19.16 -1.97
CA LEU A 72 0.46 -19.84 -3.22
C LEU A 72 1.68 -20.18 -4.08
N LEU A 73 2.59 -19.22 -4.31
CA LEU A 73 3.82 -19.45 -5.07
C LEU A 73 4.69 -20.54 -4.44
N ARG A 74 4.79 -20.57 -3.10
CA ARG A 74 5.53 -21.61 -2.39
C ARG A 74 4.88 -22.99 -2.57
N GLU A 75 3.55 -23.08 -2.50
CA GLU A 75 2.82 -24.32 -2.72
C GLU A 75 3.00 -24.86 -4.15
N TYR A 76 2.90 -23.99 -5.16
CA TYR A 76 3.14 -24.38 -6.56
C TYR A 76 4.58 -24.84 -6.79
N SER A 77 5.56 -24.11 -6.28
CA SER A 77 6.97 -24.44 -6.44
C SER A 77 7.33 -25.80 -5.79
N SER A 78 6.79 -26.08 -4.60
CA SER A 78 6.93 -27.40 -3.95
C SER A 78 6.27 -28.52 -4.75
N ARG A 79 5.12 -28.26 -5.39
CA ARG A 79 4.41 -29.24 -6.24
C ARG A 79 5.19 -29.56 -7.50
N GLU A 80 5.71 -28.55 -8.18
CA GLU A 80 6.54 -28.70 -9.38
C GLU A 80 7.84 -29.43 -9.08
N GLY A 81 8.52 -29.12 -7.96
CA GLY A 81 9.72 -29.82 -7.53
C GLY A 81 9.49 -31.31 -7.23
N ALA A 82 8.36 -31.63 -6.59
CA ALA A 82 7.96 -33.02 -6.37
C ALA A 82 7.64 -33.73 -7.71
N SER A 83 6.90 -33.09 -8.62
CA SER A 83 6.61 -33.65 -9.94
C SER A 83 7.85 -33.84 -10.82
N TYR A 84 8.85 -32.93 -10.75
CA TYR A 84 10.14 -33.08 -11.42
C TYR A 84 10.91 -34.30 -10.90
N THR A 85 10.96 -34.46 -9.57
CA THR A 85 11.64 -35.59 -8.91
C THR A 85 10.98 -36.92 -9.26
N TYR A 86 9.65 -36.97 -9.35
CA TYR A 86 8.93 -38.18 -9.79
C TYR A 86 9.07 -38.49 -11.29
N SER A 87 9.25 -37.47 -12.13
CA SER A 87 9.40 -37.65 -13.58
C SER A 87 10.81 -38.09 -14.00
N HIS A 88 11.82 -37.83 -13.15
CA HIS A 88 13.21 -38.22 -13.37
C HIS A 88 13.81 -38.95 -12.15
N PRO A 89 13.49 -40.24 -11.94
CA PRO A 89 13.89 -41.00 -10.75
C PRO A 89 15.40 -41.34 -10.68
N GLU A 90 16.16 -41.10 -11.75
CA GLU A 90 17.60 -41.41 -11.82
C GLU A 90 18.50 -40.23 -11.39
N LEU A 91 17.95 -39.04 -11.18
CA LEU A 91 18.71 -37.89 -10.69
C LEU A 91 18.88 -37.97 -9.17
N PRO A 92 20.09 -37.74 -8.62
CA PRO A 92 20.32 -37.74 -7.18
C PRO A 92 19.43 -36.67 -6.52
N PRO A 93 19.02 -36.88 -5.25
CA PRO A 93 18.18 -35.93 -4.55
C PRO A 93 18.82 -34.54 -4.58
N GLY A 94 18.03 -33.54 -4.97
CA GLY A 94 18.47 -32.14 -4.97
C GLY A 94 18.90 -31.70 -3.55
N PRO A 95 19.74 -30.66 -3.43
CA PRO A 95 20.21 -30.21 -2.12
C PRO A 95 19.03 -29.89 -1.20
N GLU A 96 19.06 -30.46 0.00
CA GLU A 96 18.06 -30.18 1.02
C GLU A 96 18.04 -28.67 1.35
N PRO A 97 16.85 -28.09 1.59
CA PRO A 97 16.67 -26.64 1.76
C PRO A 97 17.33 -26.07 3.02
#